data_AF-A0A357MK35-F1
#
_entry.id   AF-A0A357MK35-F1
#
_cell.length_a   1.000
_cell.length_b   1.000
_cell.length_c   1.000
_cell.angle_alpha   90.00
_cell.angle_beta   90.00
_cell.angle_gamma   90.00
#
_symmetry.space_group_name_H-M   'P 1'
#
loop_
_entity.id
_entity.type
_entity.pdbx_description
1 polymer ?
#
loop_
_entity_poly.entity_id
_entity_poly.type
_entity_poly.pdbx_seq_one_letter_code
_entity_poly.pdbx_strand_id
1 'polypeptide(L)' 'MTDQMRRITLASRPQGTPTDENFKLETGPIPEPGDGEVLGPVDIHFDAMSAATRTQLAA' A
#
# COMPACT_ATOMS: atom_id res chain seq x y z
N MET A 1 -24.50 -8.34 4.67
CA MET A 1 -23.11 -8.52 5.12
C MET A 1 -22.25 -7.86 4.05
N THR A 2 -21.54 -6.77 4.36
CA THR A 2 -20.72 -6.08 3.37
C THR A 2 -19.32 -6.70 3.37
N ASP A 3 -19.14 -7.75 2.56
CA ASP A 3 -17.81 -8.35 2.31
C ASP A 3 -17.00 -7.45 1.39
N GLN A 4 -16.57 -6.30 1.92
CA GLN A 4 -15.77 -5.32 1.19
C GLN A 4 -14.37 -5.21 1.80
N MET A 5 -13.37 -5.46 0.96
CA MET A 5 -11.96 -5.23 1.23
C MET A 5 -11.57 -3.82 0.78
N ARG A 6 -10.78 -3.13 1.60
CA ARG A 6 -10.09 -1.90 1.22
C ARG A 6 -8.63 -2.19 0.90
N ARG A 7 -8.12 -1.59 -0.17
CA ARG A 7 -6.71 -1.69 -0.56
C ARG A 7 -6.16 -0.34 -1.01
N ILE A 8 -4.88 -0.10 -0.73
CA ILE A 8 -4.16 1.05 -1.27
C ILE A 8 -3.40 0.58 -2.50
N THR A 9 -3.76 1.11 -3.67
CA THR A 9 -3.04 0.85 -4.93
C THR A 9 -2.13 2.02 -5.27
N LEU A 10 -1.05 1.75 -5.99
CA LEU A 10 -0.20 2.80 -6.55
C LEU A 10 -0.88 3.34 -7.82
N ALA A 11 -1.45 4.54 -7.73
CA ALA A 11 -2.05 5.23 -8.85
C ALA A 11 -0.99 5.72 -9.85
N SER A 12 0.17 6.14 -9.34
CA SER A 12 1.32 6.56 -10.14
C SER A 12 2.63 6.34 -9.40
N ARG A 13 3.73 6.24 -10.14
CA ARG A 13 5.07 6.19 -9.52
C ARG A 13 5.47 7.62 -9.11
N PRO A 14 5.76 7.88 -7.82
CA PRO A 14 6.23 9.19 -7.39
C PRO A 14 7.52 9.59 -8.11
N GLN A 15 7.60 10.84 -8.53
CA GLN A 15 8.85 11.47 -8.95
C GLN A 15 9.31 12.38 -7.80
N GLY A 16 10.25 11.91 -6.98
CA GLY A 16 10.67 12.61 -5.76
C GLY A 16 9.88 12.15 -4.53
N THR A 17 9.45 13.08 -3.70
CA THR A 17 8.70 12.76 -2.47
C THR A 17 7.31 12.20 -2.82
N PRO A 18 6.89 11.08 -2.22
CA PRO A 18 5.53 10.57 -2.39
C PRO A 18 4.48 11.60 -1.99
N THR A 19 3.49 11.79 -2.86
CA THR A 19 2.30 12.60 -2.58
C THR A 19 1.06 11.71 -2.48
N ASP A 20 0.00 12.21 -1.86
CA ASP A 20 -1.26 11.48 -1.71
C ASP A 20 -1.83 11.02 -3.08
N GLU A 21 -1.60 11.81 -4.13
CA GLU A 21 -2.02 11.50 -5.51
C GLU A 21 -1.34 10.25 -6.10
N ASN A 22 -0.20 9.82 -5.54
CA ASN A 22 0.45 8.59 -5.96
C ASN A 22 -0.27 7.33 -5.47
N PHE A 23 -1.20 7.48 -4.51
CA PHE A 23 -1.91 6.40 -3.88
C PHE A 23 -3.41 6.52 -4.12
N LYS A 24 -4.10 5.38 -4.19
CA LYS A 24 -5.56 5.36 -4.30
C LYS A 24 -6.13 4.35 -3.33
N LEU A 25 -7.13 4.79 -2.58
CA LEU A 25 -7.96 3.91 -1.76
C LEU A 25 -9.05 3.30 -2.64
N GLU A 26 -9.00 1.99 -2.81
CA GLU A 26 -10.02 1.22 -3.51
C GLU A 26 -10.80 0.36 -2.52
N THR A 27 -12.10 0.25 -2.75
CA THR A 27 -12.98 -0.66 -2.01
C THR A 27 -13.60 -1.62 -3.01
N GLY A 28 -13.50 -2.92 -2.75
CA GLY A 28 -14.02 -3.97 -3.62
C GLY A 28 -14.38 -5.22 -2.83
N PRO A 29 -14.90 -6.28 -3.48
CA PRO A 29 -15.21 -7.52 -2.79
C PRO A 29 -13.95 -8.19 -2.23
N ILE A 30 -14.12 -8.99 -1.18
CA ILE A 30 -13.07 -9.91 -0.72
C ILE A 30 -12.80 -10.94 -1.84
N PRO A 31 -11.56 -11.14 -2.28
CA PRO A 31 -11.23 -12.17 -3.27
C PRO A 31 -11.31 -13.56 -2.66
N GLU A 32 -11.73 -14.55 -3.47
CA GLU A 32 -11.70 -15.97 -3.09
C GLU A 32 -10.27 -16.51 -3.21
N PRO A 33 -9.73 -17.20 -2.18
CA PRO A 33 -8.42 -17.82 -2.24
C PRO A 33 -8.41 -19.01 -3.22
N GLY A 34 -7.32 -19.19 -3.95
CA GLY A 34 -7.08 -20.37 -4.78
C GLY A 34 -6.67 -21.61 -3.98
N ASP A 35 -6.48 -22.74 -4.67
CA ASP A 35 -6.09 -24.01 -4.05
C ASP A 35 -4.75 -23.87 -3.28
N GLY A 36 -4.81 -24.08 -1.97
CA GLY A 36 -3.67 -23.96 -1.06
C GLY A 36 -3.40 -22.55 -0.54
N GLU A 37 -4.19 -21.54 -0.93
CA GLU A 37 -4.13 -20.19 -0.37
C GLU A 37 -5.02 -20.06 0.87
N VAL A 38 -4.64 -19.13 1.77
CA VAL A 38 -5.41 -18.84 2.99
C VAL A 38 -5.70 -17.35 3.05
N LEU A 39 -6.97 -17.01 3.25
CA LEU A 39 -7.41 -15.64 3.50
C LEU A 39 -7.37 -15.36 5.01
N GLY A 40 -6.57 -14.37 5.42
CA GLY A 40 -6.43 -13.98 6.82
C GLY A 40 -6.79 -12.51 7.07
N PRO A 41 -7.15 -12.13 8.31
CA PRO A 41 -7.35 -10.73 8.67
C PRO A 41 -6.03 -9.97 8.57
N VAL A 42 -6.10 -8.75 8.04
CA VAL A 42 -4.95 -7.86 7.90
C VAL A 42 -5.18 -6.64 8.81
N ASP A 43 -4.32 -6.48 9.81
CA ASP A 43 -4.20 -5.25 10.59
C ASP A 43 -2.93 -4.51 10.15
N ILE A 44 -3.09 -3.33 9.56
CA ILE A 44 -1.95 -2.53 9.08
C ILE A 44 -1.63 -1.50 10.16
N HIS A 45 -0.55 -1.75 10.90
CA HIS A 45 0.05 -0.77 11.80
C HIS A 45 1.23 -0.09 11.08
N PHE A 46 1.14 1.23 10.90
CA PHE A 46 2.26 2.02 10.39
C PHE A 46 3.09 2.56 11.56
N ASP A 47 4.35 2.12 11.65
CA ASP A 47 5.37 2.79 12.45
C ASP A 47 6.17 3.71 11.53
N ALA A 48 6.23 5.00 11.87
CA ALA A 48 6.96 5.98 11.08
C ALA A 48 8.47 5.86 11.33
N MET A 49 9.15 4.95 10.62
CA MET A 49 10.61 5.02 10.49
C MET A 49 11.01 6.05 9.42
N SER A 50 11.91 6.94 9.80
CA SER A 50 12.24 8.17 9.08
C SER A 50 12.90 7.95 7.71
N ALA A 51 12.76 8.97 6.85
CA ALA A 51 13.38 9.05 5.54
C ALA A 51 14.91 8.93 5.61
N ALA A 52 15.46 7.84 5.08
CA ALA A 52 16.86 7.81 4.66
C ALA A 52 17.00 8.65 3.38
N THR A 53 17.20 9.96 3.57
CA THR A 53 17.45 10.95 2.51
C THR A 53 18.66 10.52 1.67
N ARG A 54 18.41 10.09 0.43
CA ARG A 54 19.46 9.77 -0.55
C ARG A 54 19.97 11.05 -1.21
N THR A 55 20.78 11.84 -0.49
CA THR A 55 21.57 12.92 -1.09
C THR A 55 22.89 13.13 -0.32
N GLN A 56 23.97 12.48 -0.77
CA GLN A 56 25.33 13.06 -0.92
C GLN A 56 26.34 11.93 -1.16
N LEU A 57 26.76 11.76 -2.42
CA LEU A 57 28.17 11.60 -2.76
C LEU A 57 28.35 11.94 -4.25
N ALA A 58 28.40 13.24 -4.53
CA ALA A 58 28.91 13.81 -5.77
C ALA A 58 29.63 15.10 -5.40
N ALA A 59 30.86 14.96 -4.90
CA ALA A 59 31.92 15.97 -4.89
C ALA A 59 33.23 15.23 -4.65
#